data_AF-A0A2H9TKU3-F1
#
_entry.id   AF-A0A2H9TKU3-F1
#
_cell.length_a   1.000
_cell.length_b   1.000
_cell.length_c   1.000
_cell.angle_alpha   90.00
_cell.angle_beta   90.00
_cell.angle_gamma   90.00
#
_symmetry.space_group_name_H-M   'P 1'
#
loop_
_entity.id
_entity.type
_entity.pdbx_description
1 polymer ?
#
loop_
_entity_poly.entity_id
_entity_poly.type
_entity_poly.pdbx_seq_one_letter_code
_entity_poly.pdbx_strand_id
1 'polypeptide(L)'
;METPYLLAYLESRFLDHSEACRDLLWKYLARHGRFIDAAKILDQLASSPEFKLNLPERIERLSLALGNARSEAGMTLEAAEYIQDLEERLDVAKLQNEVLEHVLSHFGQVAEVTELNCVLFDISQLFNRFTRPLKLYECSLRIIHSSSYQDPLLVHQFWSSILAQTGKHFDSLSQKIAELAKKLYPSPFAFPLSMKRRCMFNIFVDFVLDSVLVLAIKNSQSEEWVASTFIHSGIPPKDVLEQFCEFAHSQSTFWSNVENRAFLVSVFSSLADRALTRQLIKGADLSMIINFLLKSSIPESQSSKIALLKDRCK
;
A
#
# COMPACT_ATOMS: atom_id res chain seq x y z
N MET A 1 -3.65 2.02 50.00
CA MET A 1 -2.79 2.98 50.71
C MET A 1 -1.97 3.72 49.67
N GLU A 2 -2.42 4.90 49.27
CA GLU A 2 -1.69 5.78 48.35
C GLU A 2 -0.67 6.56 49.17
N THR A 3 0.62 6.43 48.84
CA THR A 3 1.67 7.25 49.45
C THR A 3 1.79 8.54 48.62
N PRO A 4 1.38 9.71 49.14
CA PRO A 4 1.35 10.97 48.39
C PRO A 4 2.73 11.46 47.94
N TYR A 5 3.81 10.85 48.47
CA TYR A 5 5.19 11.17 48.13
C TYR A 5 5.69 10.43 46.88
N LEU A 6 5.00 9.38 46.42
CA LEU A 6 5.46 8.57 45.29
C LEU A 6 5.39 9.36 43.98
N LEU A 7 4.29 10.10 43.74
CA LEU A 7 4.13 10.92 42.55
C LEU A 7 5.17 12.05 42.51
N ALA A 8 5.33 12.80 43.61
CA ALA A 8 6.35 13.84 43.72
C ALA A 8 7.79 13.29 43.57
N TYR A 9 8.05 12.08 44.05
CA TYR A 9 9.34 11.40 43.86
C TYR A 9 9.57 10.97 42.41
N LEU A 10 8.55 10.45 41.72
CA LEU A 10 8.64 10.04 40.32
C LEU A 10 8.72 11.26 39.38
N GLU A 11 8.01 12.35 39.68
CA GLU A 11 8.08 13.61 38.94
C GLU A 11 9.42 14.33 39.16
N SER A 12 9.98 14.30 40.37
CA SER A 12 11.32 14.88 40.63
C SER A 12 12.43 14.09 39.94
N ARG A 13 12.35 12.75 39.90
CA ARG A 13 13.27 11.90 39.13
C ARG A 13 12.98 11.82 37.63
N PHE A 14 11.91 12.44 37.14
CA PHE A 14 11.63 12.56 35.71
C PHE A 14 12.79 13.26 34.97
N LEU A 15 13.53 14.10 35.70
CA LEU A 15 14.73 14.82 35.27
C LEU A 15 15.97 13.92 35.15
N ASP A 16 16.00 12.74 35.76
CA ASP A 16 17.16 11.82 35.70
C ASP A 16 17.20 10.98 34.41
N HIS A 17 16.27 11.21 33.48
CA HIS A 17 16.14 10.49 32.19
C HIS A 17 16.22 8.95 32.33
N SER A 18 15.78 8.40 33.47
CA SER A 18 15.78 6.95 33.69
C SER A 18 14.54 6.32 33.06
N GLU A 19 14.76 5.40 32.11
CA GLU A 19 13.70 4.61 31.45
C GLU A 19 12.78 3.95 32.48
N ALA A 20 13.37 3.28 33.48
CA ALA A 20 12.64 2.57 34.53
C ALA A 20 11.72 3.48 35.36
N CYS A 21 12.15 4.72 35.62
CA CYS A 21 11.33 5.69 36.34
C CYS A 21 10.12 6.14 35.51
N ARG A 22 10.31 6.41 34.22
CA ARG A 22 9.22 6.77 33.31
C ARG A 22 8.26 5.59 33.07
N ASP A 23 8.78 4.36 33.03
CA ASP A 23 7.97 3.14 32.94
C ASP A 23 7.09 2.91 34.18
N LEU A 24 7.59 3.22 35.38
CA LEU A 24 6.78 3.19 36.60
C LEU A 24 5.76 4.32 36.62
N LEU A 25 6.12 5.50 36.13
CA LEU A 25 5.26 6.68 36.16
C LEU A 25 4.03 6.52 35.27
N TRP A 26 4.16 6.03 34.02
CA TRP A 26 2.98 5.84 33.16
C TRP A 26 2.04 4.75 33.71
N LYS A 27 2.59 3.66 34.28
CA LYS A 27 1.80 2.60 34.92
C LYS A 27 1.02 3.13 36.12
N TYR A 28 1.66 3.98 36.92
CA TYR A 28 1.02 4.67 38.02
C TYR A 28 -0.14 5.56 37.53
N LEU A 29 0.12 6.44 36.55
CA LEU A 29 -0.89 7.35 36.00
C LEU A 29 -2.09 6.61 35.39
N ALA A 30 -1.85 5.56 34.61
CA ALA A 30 -2.90 4.72 34.03
C ALA A 30 -3.76 4.06 35.11
N ARG A 31 -3.15 3.59 36.21
CA ARG A 31 -3.88 3.02 37.35
C ARG A 31 -4.77 4.04 38.07
N HIS A 32 -4.40 5.32 38.05
CA HIS A 32 -5.18 6.42 38.64
C HIS A 32 -6.14 7.09 37.65
N GLY A 33 -6.36 6.50 36.46
CA GLY A 33 -7.32 7.00 35.47
C GLY A 33 -6.87 8.23 34.69
N ARG A 34 -5.58 8.61 34.76
CA ARG A 34 -5.00 9.70 33.96
C ARG A 34 -4.39 9.12 32.68
N PHE A 35 -5.23 8.75 31.71
CA PHE A 35 -4.76 7.98 30.56
C PHE A 35 -4.01 8.83 29.54
N ILE A 36 -4.45 10.08 29.30
CA ILE A 36 -3.74 11.00 28.40
C ILE A 36 -2.32 11.31 28.89
N ASP A 37 -2.13 11.51 30.20
CA ASP A 37 -0.81 11.79 30.76
C ASP A 37 0.11 10.56 30.68
N ALA A 38 -0.44 9.36 30.91
CA ALA A 38 0.29 8.11 30.68
C ALA A 38 0.70 7.96 29.20
N ALA A 39 -0.20 8.29 28.27
CA ALA A 39 0.08 8.25 26.83
C ALA A 39 1.19 9.23 26.43
N LYS A 40 1.21 10.45 26.98
CA LYS A 40 2.27 11.45 26.72
C LYS A 40 3.65 10.98 27.18
N ILE A 41 3.73 10.30 28.32
CA ILE A 41 5.02 9.75 28.82
C ILE A 41 5.51 8.62 27.91
N LEU A 42 4.62 7.72 27.50
CA LEU A 42 4.95 6.63 26.58
C LEU A 42 5.39 7.16 25.21
N ASP A 43 4.73 8.20 24.72
CA ASP A 43 5.11 8.89 23.48
C ASP A 43 6.51 9.52 23.58
N GLN A 44 6.81 10.23 24.67
CA GLN A 44 8.13 10.79 24.90
C GLN A 44 9.23 9.72 25.03
N LEU A 45 8.91 8.57 25.64
CA LEU A 45 9.81 7.42 25.69
C LEU A 45 10.09 6.87 24.29
N ALA A 46 9.04 6.71 23.47
CA ALA A 46 9.17 6.19 22.12
C ALA A 46 9.84 7.16 21.14
N SER A 47 9.71 8.47 21.36
CA SER A 47 10.27 9.50 20.47
C SER A 47 11.70 9.92 20.84
N SER A 48 12.11 9.79 22.11
CA SER A 48 13.44 10.25 22.53
C SER A 48 14.55 9.27 22.09
N PRO A 49 15.64 9.76 21.46
CA PRO A 49 16.79 8.94 21.11
C PRO A 49 17.70 8.63 22.32
N GLU A 50 17.49 9.28 23.46
CA GLU A 50 18.31 9.10 24.68
C GLU A 50 18.13 7.70 25.29
N PHE A 51 16.93 7.14 25.13
CA PHE A 51 16.64 5.77 25.57
C PHE A 51 17.13 4.79 24.51
N LYS A 52 17.87 3.77 24.94
CA LYS A 52 18.43 2.72 24.08
C LYS A 52 17.35 1.70 23.68
N LEU A 53 16.27 2.19 23.09
CA LEU A 53 15.15 1.40 22.62
C LEU A 53 15.35 1.01 21.16
N ASN A 54 15.09 -0.26 20.86
CA ASN A 54 14.98 -0.72 19.48
C ASN A 54 13.62 -0.32 18.88
N LEU A 55 13.51 -0.43 17.56
CA LEU A 55 12.31 0.00 16.84
C LEU A 55 11.05 -0.79 17.24
N PRO A 56 11.10 -2.13 17.43
CA PRO A 56 9.98 -2.88 17.98
C PRO A 56 9.49 -2.39 19.35
N GLU A 57 10.39 -2.09 20.29
CA GLU A 57 10.07 -1.54 21.62
C GLU A 57 9.42 -0.15 21.52
N ARG A 58 9.86 0.68 20.57
CA ARG A 58 9.24 1.98 20.31
C ARG A 58 7.83 1.82 19.74
N ILE A 59 7.62 0.87 18.83
CA ILE A 59 6.28 0.53 18.28
C ILE A 59 5.36 0.01 19.38
N GLU A 60 5.86 -0.82 20.28
CA GLU A 60 5.10 -1.31 21.44
C GLU A 60 4.67 -0.15 22.35
N ARG A 61 5.61 0.75 22.69
CA ARG A 61 5.30 1.92 23.52
C ARG A 61 4.30 2.88 22.86
N LEU A 62 4.42 3.13 21.55
CA LEU A 62 3.42 3.91 20.80
C LEU A 62 2.05 3.22 20.77
N SER A 63 2.01 1.89 20.63
CA SER A 63 0.77 1.12 20.67
C SER A 63 0.08 1.19 22.05
N LEU A 64 0.87 1.12 23.12
CA LEU A 64 0.39 1.33 24.50
C LEU A 64 -0.06 2.78 24.73
N ALA A 65 0.64 3.76 24.18
CA ALA A 65 0.25 5.17 24.26
C ALA A 65 -1.12 5.38 23.61
N LEU A 66 -1.32 4.82 22.41
CA LEU A 66 -2.58 4.88 21.68
C LEU A 66 -3.72 4.18 22.44
N GLY A 67 -3.45 3.00 23.01
CA GLY A 67 -4.42 2.27 23.82
C GLY A 67 -4.88 3.05 25.05
N ASN A 68 -3.95 3.70 25.76
CA ASN A 68 -4.27 4.58 26.87
C ASN A 68 -5.06 5.81 26.40
N ALA A 69 -4.61 6.51 25.36
CA ALA A 69 -5.29 7.71 24.85
C ALA A 69 -6.74 7.44 24.45
N ARG A 70 -7.03 6.28 23.83
CA ARG A 70 -8.39 5.85 23.49
C ARG A 70 -9.26 5.45 24.68
N SER A 71 -8.65 5.17 25.83
CA SER A 71 -9.35 4.76 27.05
C SER A 71 -9.85 5.96 27.88
N GLU A 72 -9.47 7.18 27.50
CA GLU A 72 -9.92 8.41 28.18
C GLU A 72 -11.42 8.62 27.99
N ALA A 73 -12.13 8.85 29.10
CA ALA A 73 -13.57 9.10 29.08
C ALA A 73 -13.86 10.58 28.76
N GLY A 74 -14.43 10.85 27.59
CA GLY A 74 -14.76 12.20 27.13
C GLY A 74 -13.78 12.67 26.07
N MET A 75 -14.11 12.38 24.81
CA MET A 75 -13.29 12.76 23.66
C MET A 75 -13.41 14.26 23.41
N THR A 76 -12.47 15.05 23.92
CA THR A 76 -12.29 16.44 23.51
C THR A 76 -11.69 16.48 22.09
N LEU A 77 -11.83 17.62 21.40
CA LEU A 77 -11.22 17.79 20.08
C LEU A 77 -9.69 17.63 20.15
N GLU A 78 -9.05 18.20 21.16
CA GLU A 78 -7.61 18.08 21.40
C GLU A 78 -7.16 16.63 21.62
N ALA A 79 -7.96 15.83 22.34
CA ALA A 79 -7.66 14.41 22.54
C ALA A 79 -7.80 13.62 21.24
N ALA A 80 -8.77 13.95 20.39
CA ALA A 80 -8.95 13.33 19.09
C ALA A 80 -7.78 13.66 18.13
N GLU A 81 -7.35 14.91 18.07
CA GLU A 81 -6.17 15.35 17.30
C GLU A 81 -4.91 14.62 17.78
N TYR A 82 -4.70 14.54 19.09
CA TYR A 82 -3.56 13.82 19.66
C TYR A 82 -3.57 12.32 19.35
N ILE A 83 -4.75 11.68 19.36
CA ILE A 83 -4.90 10.27 18.96
C ILE A 83 -4.54 10.10 17.49
N GLN A 84 -5.01 10.99 16.61
CA GLN A 84 -4.67 10.94 15.19
C GLN A 84 -3.15 11.09 14.98
N ASP A 85 -2.51 12.05 15.64
CA ASP A 85 -1.05 12.25 15.56
C ASP A 85 -0.27 11.03 16.05
N LEU A 86 -0.77 10.32 17.07
CA LEU A 86 -0.19 9.06 17.54
C LEU A 86 -0.36 7.92 16.54
N GLU A 87 -1.53 7.82 15.90
CA GLU A 87 -1.81 6.82 14.87
C GLU A 87 -0.89 7.00 13.66
N GLU A 88 -0.76 8.23 13.16
CA GLU A 88 0.12 8.55 12.04
C GLU A 88 1.58 8.20 12.36
N ARG A 89 2.06 8.55 13.56
CA ARG A 89 3.42 8.18 14.00
C ARG A 89 3.62 6.69 14.16
N LEU A 90 2.65 5.98 14.72
CA LEU A 90 2.71 4.53 14.86
C LEU A 90 2.76 3.84 13.48
N ASP A 91 2.03 4.34 12.50
CA ASP A 91 2.03 3.79 11.15
C ASP A 91 3.35 4.07 10.42
N VAL A 92 3.96 5.25 10.60
CA VAL A 92 5.31 5.55 10.11
C VAL A 92 6.34 4.63 10.78
N ALA A 93 6.25 4.40 12.10
CA ALA A 93 7.17 3.51 12.82
C ALA A 93 7.08 2.06 12.33
N LYS A 94 5.87 1.54 12.08
CA LYS A 94 5.68 0.21 11.47
C LYS A 94 6.25 0.15 10.05
N LEU A 95 6.04 1.19 9.25
CA LEU A 95 6.63 1.27 7.91
C LEU A 95 8.16 1.25 7.99
N GLN A 96 8.74 2.01 8.91
CA GLN A 96 10.16 2.01 9.17
C GLN A 96 10.69 0.62 9.56
N ASN A 97 9.92 -0.15 10.34
CA ASN A 97 10.31 -1.52 10.70
C ASN A 97 10.32 -2.45 9.48
N GLU A 98 9.35 -2.33 8.58
CA GLU A 98 9.37 -3.07 7.31
C GLU A 98 10.56 -2.66 6.42
N VAL A 99 10.95 -1.38 6.41
CA VAL A 99 12.18 -0.93 5.73
C VAL A 99 13.40 -1.57 6.37
N LEU A 100 13.50 -1.57 7.71
CA LEU A 100 14.60 -2.18 8.45
C LEU A 100 14.75 -3.68 8.13
N GLU A 101 13.66 -4.44 8.14
CA GLU A 101 13.64 -5.86 7.77
C GLU A 101 14.09 -6.09 6.32
N HIS A 102 13.64 -5.24 5.39
CA HIS A 102 14.09 -5.29 4.00
C HIS A 102 15.59 -4.98 3.85
N VAL A 103 16.09 -3.97 4.57
CA VAL A 103 17.51 -3.60 4.51
C VAL A 103 18.37 -4.72 5.09
N LEU A 104 17.99 -5.28 6.24
CA LEU A 104 18.68 -6.38 6.89
C LEU A 104 18.77 -7.62 5.99
N SER A 105 17.69 -7.96 5.29
CA SER A 105 17.65 -9.12 4.40
C SER A 105 18.48 -8.96 3.12
N HIS A 106 18.58 -7.75 2.57
CA HIS A 106 19.24 -7.52 1.28
C HIS A 106 20.68 -7.02 1.39
N PHE A 107 20.99 -6.21 2.41
CA PHE A 107 22.28 -5.55 2.57
C PHE A 107 23.05 -6.00 3.82
N GLY A 108 22.42 -6.77 4.72
CA GLY A 108 23.03 -7.20 5.97
C GLY A 108 23.12 -6.06 7.00
N GLN A 109 24.05 -6.20 7.95
CA GLN A 109 24.22 -5.24 9.05
C GLN A 109 25.15 -4.10 8.61
N VAL A 110 24.56 -2.98 8.17
CA VAL A 110 25.27 -1.75 7.77
C VAL A 110 25.07 -0.65 8.83
N ALA A 111 25.87 0.41 8.84
CA ALA A 111 25.75 1.49 9.82
C ALA A 111 24.34 2.13 9.82
N GLU A 112 23.73 2.26 8.64
CA GLU A 112 22.38 2.78 8.42
C GLU A 112 21.29 1.95 9.12
N VAL A 113 21.52 0.65 9.31
CA VAL A 113 20.61 -0.26 10.03
C VAL A 113 20.53 0.10 11.50
N THR A 114 21.67 0.48 12.10
CA THR A 114 21.69 0.87 13.51
C THR A 114 20.92 2.17 13.73
N GLU A 115 21.02 3.13 12.80
CA GLU A 115 20.24 4.36 12.84
C GLU A 115 18.74 4.08 12.67
N LEU A 116 18.37 3.27 11.67
CA LEU A 116 16.99 2.81 11.44
C LEU A 116 16.38 2.07 12.63
N ASN A 117 17.17 1.34 13.41
CA ASN A 117 16.66 0.60 14.55
C ASN A 117 16.55 1.45 15.83
N CYS A 118 17.29 2.55 15.94
CA CYS A 118 17.40 3.30 17.20
C CYS A 118 16.65 4.64 17.19
N VAL A 119 16.31 5.21 16.03
CA VAL A 119 15.71 6.55 15.91
C VAL A 119 14.40 6.44 15.12
N LEU A 120 13.34 7.12 15.57
CA LEU A 120 12.12 7.28 14.75
C LEU A 120 12.33 8.37 13.72
N PHE A 121 12.13 8.04 12.45
CA PHE A 121 12.21 8.98 11.34
C PHE A 121 10.83 9.47 10.93
N ASP A 122 10.75 10.71 10.46
CA ASP A 122 9.56 11.15 9.72
C ASP A 122 9.50 10.48 8.34
N ILE A 123 8.32 10.52 7.73
CA ILE A 123 8.07 9.85 6.45
C ILE A 123 8.95 10.38 5.30
N SER A 124 9.34 11.66 5.35
CA SER A 124 10.17 12.32 4.34
C SER A 124 11.65 11.95 4.49
N GLN A 125 12.13 11.87 5.73
CA GLN A 125 13.46 11.41 6.10
C GLN A 125 13.62 9.94 5.72
N LEU A 126 12.63 9.10 6.03
CA LEU A 126 12.64 7.69 5.69
C LEU A 126 12.75 7.48 4.17
N PHE A 127 12.02 8.28 3.40
CA PHE A 127 12.08 8.25 1.94
C PHE A 127 13.44 8.73 1.40
N ASN A 128 13.89 9.92 1.79
CA ASN A 128 15.07 10.54 1.19
C ASN A 128 16.40 9.95 1.67
N ARG A 129 16.48 9.50 2.92
CA ARG A 129 17.72 8.95 3.51
C ARG A 129 17.89 7.47 3.26
N PHE A 130 16.79 6.69 3.17
CA PHE A 130 16.87 5.23 3.10
C PHE A 130 16.26 4.67 1.82
N THR A 131 14.95 4.83 1.59
CA THR A 131 14.30 4.08 0.50
C THR A 131 14.78 4.52 -0.89
N ARG A 132 14.96 5.83 -1.11
CA ARG A 132 15.42 6.38 -2.39
C ARG A 132 16.88 6.04 -2.70
N PRO A 133 17.87 6.24 -1.79
CA PRO A 133 19.25 5.86 -2.05
C PRO A 133 19.46 4.35 -2.22
N LEU A 134 18.76 3.54 -1.43
CA LEU A 134 18.85 2.07 -1.46
C LEU A 134 17.99 1.44 -2.57
N LYS A 135 17.26 2.26 -3.34
CA LYS A 135 16.37 1.80 -4.43
C LYS A 135 15.33 0.77 -3.97
N LEU A 136 14.82 0.95 -2.76
CA LEU A 136 13.74 0.13 -2.19
C LEU A 136 12.39 0.63 -2.72
N TYR A 137 12.08 0.24 -3.96
CA TYR A 137 10.90 0.74 -4.68
C TYR A 137 9.58 0.34 -4.02
N GLU A 138 9.48 -0.88 -3.48
CA GLU A 138 8.28 -1.35 -2.77
C GLU A 138 8.00 -0.56 -1.50
N CYS A 139 9.04 -0.36 -0.68
CA CYS A 139 8.98 0.50 0.51
C CYS A 139 8.73 1.96 0.15
N SER A 140 9.10 2.39 -1.06
CA SER A 140 8.78 3.73 -1.54
C SER A 140 7.30 3.86 -1.93
N LEU A 141 6.68 2.84 -2.54
CA LEU A 141 5.24 2.80 -2.82
C LEU A 141 4.41 2.70 -1.54
N ARG A 142 4.76 1.76 -0.65
CA ARG A 142 4.97 2.02 0.79
C ARG A 142 4.55 3.38 1.35
N ILE A 143 5.57 4.22 1.35
CA ILE A 143 5.54 5.58 1.88
C ILE A 143 4.53 6.45 1.14
N ILE A 144 4.45 6.34 -0.19
CA ILE A 144 3.49 7.10 -0.98
C ILE A 144 2.06 6.78 -0.54
N HIS A 145 1.73 5.51 -0.30
CA HIS A 145 0.42 5.08 0.16
C HIS A 145 0.01 5.73 1.49
N SER A 146 0.94 5.80 2.44
CA SER A 146 0.72 6.39 3.76
C SER A 146 0.88 7.91 3.78
N SER A 147 1.26 8.53 2.67
CA SER A 147 1.47 9.98 2.57
C SER A 147 0.42 10.64 1.68
N SER A 148 0.27 11.95 1.82
CA SER A 148 -0.51 12.75 0.86
C SER A 148 0.29 13.12 -0.40
N TYR A 149 1.45 12.49 -0.65
CA TYR A 149 2.33 12.83 -1.76
C TYR A 149 1.80 12.30 -3.09
N GLN A 150 1.68 13.19 -4.07
CA GLN A 150 1.08 12.90 -5.38
C GLN A 150 2.08 13.22 -6.49
N ASP A 151 2.91 12.24 -6.84
CA ASP A 151 3.76 12.32 -8.04
C ASP A 151 3.55 11.06 -8.91
N PRO A 152 2.67 11.15 -9.93
CA PRO A 152 2.40 10.03 -10.83
C PRO A 152 3.63 9.55 -11.61
N LEU A 153 4.59 10.43 -11.92
CA LEU A 153 5.80 10.06 -12.66
C LEU A 153 6.73 9.22 -11.78
N LEU A 154 6.89 9.62 -10.53
CA LEU A 154 7.71 8.89 -9.57
C LEU A 154 7.12 7.50 -9.28
N VAL A 155 5.79 7.42 -9.08
CA VAL A 155 5.07 6.15 -8.91
C VAL A 155 5.29 5.23 -10.11
N HIS A 156 5.17 5.76 -11.33
CA HIS A 156 5.43 5.01 -12.55
C HIS A 156 6.87 4.48 -12.62
N GLN A 157 7.86 5.31 -12.27
CA GLN A 157 9.26 4.89 -12.21
C GLN A 157 9.48 3.74 -11.23
N PHE A 158 8.83 3.78 -10.06
CA PHE A 158 8.92 2.71 -9.07
C PHE A 158 8.30 1.41 -9.59
N TRP A 159 7.09 1.47 -10.14
CA TRP A 159 6.46 0.30 -10.74
C TRP A 159 7.27 -0.29 -11.90
N SER A 160 7.76 0.55 -12.80
CA SER A 160 8.64 0.13 -13.90
C SER A 160 9.89 -0.58 -13.38
N SER A 161 10.48 -0.07 -12.30
CA SER A 161 11.67 -0.65 -11.69
C SER A 161 11.39 -1.98 -10.98
N ILE A 162 10.27 -2.09 -10.26
CA ILE A 162 9.84 -3.34 -9.61
C ILE A 162 9.61 -4.44 -10.65
N LEU A 163 8.89 -4.11 -11.72
CA LEU A 163 8.62 -5.03 -12.82
C LEU A 163 9.92 -5.46 -13.52
N ALA A 164 10.86 -4.53 -13.72
CA ALA A 164 12.17 -4.83 -14.29
C ALA A 164 13.02 -5.73 -13.38
N GLN A 165 12.99 -5.54 -12.06
CA GLN A 165 13.75 -6.32 -11.07
C GLN A 165 13.21 -7.74 -10.88
N THR A 166 11.89 -7.92 -10.94
CA THR A 166 11.24 -9.24 -10.73
C THR A 166 11.56 -10.23 -11.86
N GLY A 167 12.01 -9.74 -13.02
CA GLY A 167 12.43 -10.56 -14.16
C GLY A 167 11.30 -10.88 -15.13
N LYS A 168 11.55 -11.81 -16.05
CA LYS A 168 10.63 -12.14 -17.16
C LYS A 168 9.69 -13.31 -16.87
N HIS A 169 9.85 -13.99 -15.74
CA HIS A 169 9.02 -15.15 -15.39
C HIS A 169 7.65 -14.71 -14.88
N PHE A 170 6.59 -15.25 -15.49
CA PHE A 170 5.20 -14.87 -15.23
C PHE A 170 4.74 -15.21 -13.82
N ASP A 171 5.17 -16.35 -13.27
CA ASP A 171 4.78 -16.77 -11.91
C ASP A 171 5.27 -15.76 -10.87
N SER A 172 6.55 -15.37 -10.95
CA SER A 172 7.15 -14.37 -10.06
C SER A 172 6.51 -13.00 -10.21
N LEU A 173 6.23 -12.55 -11.45
CA LEU A 173 5.53 -11.29 -11.69
C LEU A 173 4.10 -11.32 -11.13
N SER A 174 3.36 -12.42 -11.34
CA SER A 174 1.99 -12.57 -10.86
C SER A 174 1.91 -12.52 -9.34
N GLN A 175 2.82 -13.23 -8.65
CA GLN A 175 2.89 -13.26 -7.20
C GLN A 175 3.22 -11.87 -6.68
N LYS A 176 4.21 -11.20 -7.29
CA LYS A 176 4.62 -9.86 -6.86
C LYS A 176 3.53 -8.82 -7.02
N ILE A 177 2.85 -8.80 -8.17
CA ILE A 177 1.73 -7.90 -8.42
C ILE A 177 0.58 -8.20 -7.46
N ALA A 178 0.26 -9.48 -7.22
CA ALA A 178 -0.80 -9.86 -6.30
C ALA A 178 -0.50 -9.49 -4.84
N GLU A 179 0.75 -9.63 -4.40
CA GLU A 179 1.22 -9.21 -3.08
C GLU A 179 1.11 -7.69 -2.89
N LEU A 180 1.59 -6.92 -3.86
CA LEU A 180 1.54 -5.45 -3.79
C LEU A 180 0.11 -4.92 -3.91
N ALA A 181 -0.71 -5.52 -4.77
CA ALA A 181 -2.12 -5.17 -4.89
C ALA A 181 -2.87 -5.34 -3.57
N LYS A 182 -2.67 -6.45 -2.84
CA LYS A 182 -3.30 -6.68 -1.53
C LYS A 182 -2.92 -5.62 -0.50
N LYS A 183 -1.70 -5.05 -0.59
CA LYS A 183 -1.18 -4.06 0.36
C LYS A 183 -1.53 -2.62 -0.02
N LEU A 184 -1.65 -2.31 -1.31
CA LEU A 184 -1.71 -0.93 -1.81
C LEU A 184 -3.08 -0.55 -2.39
N TYR A 185 -3.92 -1.51 -2.79
CA TYR A 185 -5.28 -1.24 -3.25
C TYR A 185 -6.18 -0.91 -2.04
N PRO A 186 -7.10 0.08 -2.12
CA PRO A 186 -7.58 0.81 -3.30
C PRO A 186 -6.89 2.18 -3.54
N SER A 187 -5.69 2.42 -2.99
CA SER A 187 -5.07 3.75 -3.11
C SER A 187 -4.80 4.11 -4.58
N PRO A 188 -5.41 5.19 -5.10
CA PRO A 188 -5.23 5.60 -6.49
C PRO A 188 -3.83 6.16 -6.77
N PHE A 189 -3.06 6.47 -5.72
CA PHE A 189 -1.73 7.06 -5.83
C PHE A 189 -0.63 6.00 -5.75
N ALA A 190 -0.77 5.01 -4.88
CA ALA A 190 0.22 3.94 -4.76
C ALA A 190 -0.04 2.76 -5.72
N PHE A 191 -1.31 2.48 -6.01
CA PHE A 191 -1.73 1.44 -6.96
C PHE A 191 -2.71 2.01 -8.01
N PRO A 192 -2.23 2.87 -8.94
CA PRO A 192 -3.06 3.36 -10.03
C PRO A 192 -3.40 2.24 -11.02
N LEU A 193 -4.63 1.71 -10.94
CA LEU A 193 -5.17 0.72 -11.89
C LEU A 193 -5.19 1.29 -13.31
N SER A 194 -5.74 2.49 -13.44
CA SER A 194 -5.45 3.43 -14.52
C SER A 194 -5.71 4.83 -13.96
N MET A 195 -4.91 5.81 -14.37
CA MET A 195 -5.15 7.20 -13.95
C MET A 195 -5.63 8.02 -15.15
N LYS A 196 -6.95 8.07 -15.33
CA LYS A 196 -7.62 9.19 -16.01
C LYS A 196 -8.08 10.25 -15.00
N ARG A 197 -7.24 10.61 -14.03
CA ARG A 197 -7.26 12.03 -13.65
C ARG A 197 -6.36 12.72 -14.63
N ARG A 198 -7.01 13.45 -15.53
CA ARG A 198 -6.47 14.51 -16.36
C ARG A 198 -5.42 15.28 -15.56
N CYS A 199 -4.17 14.78 -15.55
CA CYS A 199 -3.05 15.57 -15.07
C CYS A 199 -3.12 16.85 -15.89
N MET A 200 -3.00 17.99 -15.22
CA MET A 200 -3.14 19.32 -15.82
C MET A 200 -2.27 19.52 -17.08
N PHE A 201 -1.33 18.60 -17.35
CA PHE A 201 -0.35 18.62 -18.43
C PHE A 201 -0.51 17.58 -19.54
N ASN A 202 -1.61 16.81 -19.62
CA ASN A 202 -1.84 15.89 -20.75
C ASN A 202 -0.70 14.86 -20.97
N ILE A 203 0.04 14.52 -19.91
CA ILE A 203 1.10 13.50 -19.96
C ILE A 203 0.41 12.15 -19.81
N PHE A 204 0.33 11.40 -20.91
CA PHE A 204 -0.04 9.98 -20.87
C PHE A 204 1.11 9.23 -20.19
N VAL A 205 0.87 8.75 -18.98
CA VAL A 205 1.77 7.84 -18.28
C VAL A 205 1.09 6.48 -18.30
N ASP A 206 1.78 5.47 -18.84
CA ASP A 206 1.26 4.10 -18.97
C ASP A 206 1.29 3.43 -17.58
N PHE A 207 0.15 3.37 -16.88
CA PHE A 207 0.09 2.91 -15.47
C PHE A 207 0.19 1.39 -15.31
N VAL A 208 0.04 0.86 -14.07
CA VAL A 208 0.34 -0.53 -13.70
C VAL A 208 -0.26 -1.56 -14.65
N LEU A 209 -1.55 -1.44 -14.97
CA LEU A 209 -2.23 -2.38 -15.87
C LEU A 209 -1.68 -2.31 -17.29
N ASP A 210 -1.42 -1.10 -17.80
CA ASP A 210 -0.85 -0.88 -19.14
C ASP A 210 0.58 -1.42 -19.23
N SER A 211 1.43 -1.10 -18.24
CA SER A 211 2.79 -1.64 -18.11
C SER A 211 2.82 -3.16 -18.09
N VAL A 212 1.91 -3.80 -17.34
CA VAL A 212 1.80 -5.26 -17.27
C VAL A 212 1.36 -5.85 -18.61
N LEU A 213 0.37 -5.26 -19.27
CA LEU A 213 -0.10 -5.74 -20.57
C LEU A 213 0.95 -5.55 -21.67
N VAL A 214 1.64 -4.41 -21.71
CA VAL A 214 2.75 -4.14 -22.63
C VAL A 214 3.87 -5.16 -22.41
N LEU A 215 4.21 -5.50 -21.17
CA LEU A 215 5.18 -6.56 -20.87
C LEU A 215 4.69 -7.95 -21.31
N ALA A 216 3.41 -8.26 -21.11
CA ALA A 216 2.82 -9.52 -21.54
C ALA A 216 2.90 -9.70 -23.07
N ILE A 217 2.57 -8.64 -23.82
CA ILE A 217 2.64 -8.58 -25.27
C ILE A 217 4.09 -8.70 -25.75
N LYS A 218 5.01 -7.91 -25.17
CA LYS A 218 6.44 -7.91 -25.54
C LYS A 218 7.11 -9.27 -25.31
N ASN A 219 6.69 -9.99 -24.28
CA ASN A 219 7.24 -11.31 -23.97
C ASN A 219 6.50 -12.45 -24.70
N SER A 220 5.52 -12.15 -25.56
CA SER A 220 4.69 -13.12 -26.30
C SER A 220 4.07 -14.20 -25.40
N GLN A 221 3.59 -13.79 -24.22
CA GLN A 221 3.12 -14.72 -23.18
C GLN A 221 1.60 -14.97 -23.25
N SER A 222 1.15 -16.04 -22.58
CA SER A 222 -0.27 -16.44 -22.55
C SER A 222 -1.16 -15.38 -21.89
N GLU A 223 -2.41 -15.28 -22.32
CA GLU A 223 -3.39 -14.28 -21.86
C GLU A 223 -3.95 -14.61 -20.46
N GLU A 224 -3.78 -15.86 -20.04
CA GLU A 224 -4.45 -16.44 -18.87
C GLU A 224 -3.80 -16.07 -17.53
N TRP A 225 -2.49 -15.76 -17.52
CA TRP A 225 -1.79 -15.42 -16.29
C TRP A 225 -2.15 -14.00 -15.82
N VAL A 226 -2.41 -13.06 -16.74
CA VAL A 226 -2.84 -11.71 -16.38
C VAL A 226 -4.19 -11.79 -15.67
N ALA A 227 -5.14 -12.51 -16.26
CA ALA A 227 -6.46 -12.74 -15.67
C ALA A 227 -6.38 -13.49 -14.32
N SER A 228 -5.48 -14.47 -14.16
CA SER A 228 -5.32 -15.14 -12.86
C SER A 228 -4.74 -14.18 -11.82
N THR A 229 -3.74 -13.38 -12.19
CA THR A 229 -3.09 -12.43 -11.28
C THR A 229 -4.09 -11.48 -10.63
N PHE A 230 -4.94 -10.84 -11.43
CA PHE A 230 -5.93 -9.88 -10.94
C PHE A 230 -7.06 -10.52 -10.11
N ILE A 231 -7.36 -11.79 -10.34
CA ILE A 231 -8.34 -12.51 -9.52
C ILE A 231 -7.73 -12.91 -8.16
N HIS A 232 -6.46 -13.34 -8.14
CA HIS A 232 -5.78 -13.75 -6.90
C HIS A 232 -5.29 -12.55 -6.07
N SER A 233 -5.16 -11.38 -6.68
CA SER A 233 -4.80 -10.13 -5.99
C SER A 233 -5.92 -9.56 -5.12
N GLY A 234 -7.16 -10.04 -5.28
CA GLY A 234 -8.31 -9.55 -4.50
C GLY A 234 -8.86 -8.21 -4.99
N ILE A 235 -8.39 -7.69 -6.12
CA ILE A 235 -8.96 -6.49 -6.74
C ILE A 235 -10.34 -6.86 -7.30
N PRO A 236 -11.37 -6.03 -7.09
CA PRO A 236 -12.68 -6.23 -7.71
C PRO A 236 -12.53 -6.37 -9.23
N PRO A 237 -12.96 -7.49 -9.85
CA PRO A 237 -12.82 -7.69 -11.29
C PRO A 237 -13.48 -6.58 -12.12
N LYS A 238 -14.55 -5.99 -11.58
CA LYS A 238 -15.23 -4.83 -12.16
C LYS A 238 -14.27 -3.69 -12.46
N ASP A 239 -13.46 -3.26 -11.50
CA ASP A 239 -12.59 -2.10 -11.64
C ASP A 239 -11.57 -2.33 -12.75
N VAL A 240 -11.06 -3.56 -12.86
CA VAL A 240 -10.10 -3.95 -13.89
C VAL A 240 -10.78 -3.99 -15.27
N LEU A 241 -11.99 -4.55 -15.37
CA LEU A 241 -12.78 -4.61 -16.61
C LEU A 241 -13.16 -3.21 -17.11
N GLU A 242 -13.49 -2.28 -16.21
CA GLU A 242 -13.69 -0.87 -16.54
C GLU A 242 -12.45 -0.27 -17.20
N GLN A 243 -11.25 -0.54 -16.67
CA GLN A 243 -10.01 -0.05 -17.27
C GLN A 243 -9.73 -0.64 -18.65
N PHE A 244 -10.01 -1.94 -18.86
CA PHE A 244 -9.92 -2.55 -20.18
C PHE A 244 -10.87 -1.89 -21.19
N CYS A 245 -12.08 -1.56 -20.75
CA CYS A 245 -13.02 -0.79 -21.57
C CYS A 245 -12.42 0.57 -21.94
N GLU A 246 -11.84 1.29 -20.98
CA GLU A 246 -11.22 2.58 -21.24
C GLU A 246 -10.04 2.52 -22.20
N PHE A 247 -9.19 1.50 -22.12
CA PHE A 247 -8.08 1.30 -23.06
C PHE A 247 -8.56 1.09 -24.49
N ALA A 248 -9.62 0.30 -24.69
CA ALA A 248 -10.17 0.11 -26.04
C ALA A 248 -10.77 1.38 -26.64
N HIS A 249 -11.32 2.28 -25.79
CA HIS A 249 -11.82 3.58 -26.22
C HIS A 249 -10.72 4.65 -26.30
N SER A 250 -9.49 4.36 -25.85
CA SER A 250 -8.38 5.31 -25.89
C SER A 250 -7.88 5.51 -27.33
N GLN A 251 -7.50 6.74 -27.68
CA GLN A 251 -6.89 7.07 -28.98
C GLN A 251 -5.39 6.74 -29.03
N SER A 252 -4.92 5.81 -28.19
CA SER A 252 -3.52 5.40 -28.18
C SER A 252 -3.17 4.70 -29.49
N THR A 253 -2.04 5.05 -30.09
CA THR A 253 -1.50 4.38 -31.29
C THR A 253 -1.16 2.92 -30.99
N PHE A 254 -0.71 2.61 -29.77
CA PHE A 254 -0.38 1.27 -29.33
C PHE A 254 -1.61 0.37 -29.23
N TRP A 255 -2.68 0.85 -28.58
CA TRP A 255 -3.94 0.13 -28.43
C TRP A 255 -4.83 0.17 -29.67
N SER A 256 -4.46 0.92 -30.70
CA SER A 256 -5.14 0.91 -31.99
C SER A 256 -4.66 -0.21 -32.93
N ASN A 257 -3.52 -0.85 -32.62
CA ASN A 257 -3.01 -1.98 -33.37
C ASN A 257 -3.93 -3.22 -33.21
N VAL A 258 -4.19 -3.92 -34.32
CA VAL A 258 -5.11 -5.08 -34.39
C VAL A 258 -4.67 -6.21 -33.45
N GLU A 259 -3.37 -6.52 -33.42
CA GLU A 259 -2.83 -7.59 -32.57
C GLU A 259 -2.97 -7.26 -31.07
N ASN A 260 -2.66 -6.03 -30.69
CA ASN A 260 -2.78 -5.57 -29.30
C ASN A 260 -4.25 -5.51 -28.86
N ARG A 261 -5.17 -5.12 -29.76
CA ARG A 261 -6.61 -5.17 -29.49
C ARG A 261 -7.12 -6.59 -29.32
N ALA A 262 -6.65 -7.53 -30.14
CA ALA A 262 -6.99 -8.94 -30.01
C ALA A 262 -6.56 -9.49 -28.66
N PHE A 263 -5.33 -9.20 -28.23
CA PHE A 263 -4.79 -9.59 -26.92
C PHE A 263 -5.57 -8.94 -25.76
N LEU A 264 -5.97 -7.68 -25.90
CA LEU A 264 -6.77 -7.00 -24.88
C LEU A 264 -8.15 -7.67 -24.72
N VAL A 265 -8.83 -7.96 -25.83
CA VAL A 265 -10.15 -8.60 -25.83
C VAL A 265 -10.09 -10.02 -25.27
N SER A 266 -9.02 -10.77 -25.52
CA SER A 266 -8.87 -12.13 -25.03
C SER A 266 -8.58 -12.18 -23.52
N VAL A 267 -7.69 -11.31 -23.01
CA VAL A 267 -7.48 -11.15 -21.56
C VAL A 267 -8.77 -10.70 -20.86
N PHE A 268 -9.50 -9.74 -21.45
CA PHE A 268 -10.79 -9.29 -20.94
C PHE A 268 -11.80 -10.44 -20.86
N SER A 269 -11.89 -11.25 -21.92
CA SER A 269 -12.79 -12.41 -21.98
C SER A 269 -12.44 -13.46 -20.93
N SER A 270 -11.15 -13.76 -20.75
CA SER A 270 -10.66 -14.69 -19.73
C SER A 270 -10.95 -14.20 -18.31
N LEU A 271 -10.77 -12.90 -18.06
CA LEU A 271 -11.08 -12.28 -16.77
C LEU A 271 -12.59 -12.31 -16.49
N ALA A 272 -13.42 -11.95 -17.47
CA ALA A 272 -14.87 -11.98 -17.35
C ALA A 272 -15.38 -13.40 -17.09
N ASP A 273 -14.91 -14.40 -17.83
CA ASP A 273 -15.32 -15.81 -17.65
C ASP A 273 -15.05 -16.34 -16.25
N ARG A 274 -13.85 -16.06 -15.73
CA ARG A 274 -13.45 -16.49 -14.39
C ARG A 274 -14.20 -15.74 -13.31
N ALA A 275 -14.47 -14.45 -13.52
CA ALA A 275 -15.21 -13.64 -12.57
C ALA A 275 -16.70 -14.03 -12.50
N LEU A 276 -17.32 -14.39 -13.63
CA LEU A 276 -18.68 -14.96 -13.69
C LEU A 276 -18.74 -16.32 -12.98
N THR A 277 -17.76 -17.18 -13.23
CA THR A 277 -17.68 -18.51 -12.62
C THR A 277 -17.56 -18.44 -11.10
N ARG A 278 -16.89 -17.40 -10.58
CA ARG A 278 -16.76 -17.15 -9.13
C ARG A 278 -17.86 -16.26 -8.54
N GLN A 279 -18.88 -15.88 -9.33
CA GLN A 279 -19.97 -14.97 -8.93
C GLN A 279 -19.49 -13.62 -8.36
N LEU A 280 -18.40 -13.08 -8.89
CA LEU A 280 -17.79 -11.82 -8.42
C LEU A 280 -18.36 -10.56 -9.09
N ILE A 281 -19.36 -10.71 -9.97
CA ILE A 281 -19.89 -9.66 -10.86
C ILE A 281 -21.42 -9.60 -10.72
N LYS A 282 -21.99 -8.38 -10.70
CA LYS A 282 -23.44 -8.13 -10.56
C LYS A 282 -24.09 -7.73 -11.89
N GLY A 283 -25.42 -7.73 -11.95
CA GLY A 283 -26.19 -7.54 -13.20
C GLY A 283 -25.87 -6.27 -14.01
N ALA A 284 -25.56 -5.14 -13.37
CA ALA A 284 -25.16 -3.91 -14.08
C ALA A 284 -23.81 -4.06 -14.81
N ASP A 285 -22.89 -4.83 -14.26
CA ASP A 285 -21.56 -5.06 -14.81
C ASP A 285 -21.60 -6.02 -16.02
N LEU A 286 -22.61 -6.92 -16.08
CA LEU A 286 -22.88 -7.76 -17.25
C LEU A 286 -23.18 -6.93 -18.50
N SER A 287 -23.93 -5.84 -18.35
CA SER A 287 -24.28 -4.96 -19.46
C SER A 287 -23.04 -4.26 -20.04
N MET A 288 -22.07 -3.91 -19.19
CA MET A 288 -20.79 -3.33 -19.61
C MET A 288 -19.96 -4.36 -20.40
N ILE A 289 -19.87 -5.59 -19.90
CA ILE A 289 -19.17 -6.69 -20.57
C ILE A 289 -19.78 -6.96 -21.95
N ILE A 290 -21.11 -7.06 -22.03
CA ILE A 290 -21.82 -7.28 -23.29
C ILE A 290 -21.56 -6.13 -24.27
N ASN A 291 -21.67 -4.87 -23.82
CA ASN A 291 -21.44 -3.70 -24.66
C ASN A 291 -20.00 -3.64 -25.20
N PHE A 292 -19.02 -4.00 -24.38
CA PHE A 292 -17.62 -4.07 -24.80
C PHE A 292 -17.40 -5.17 -25.86
N LEU A 293 -17.92 -6.37 -25.62
CA LEU A 293 -17.81 -7.51 -26.56
C LEU A 293 -18.61 -7.33 -27.86
N LEU A 294 -19.58 -6.40 -27.90
CA LEU A 294 -20.32 -6.05 -29.11
C LEU A 294 -19.61 -4.98 -29.94
N LYS A 295 -18.94 -4.02 -29.29
CA LYS A 295 -18.24 -2.91 -29.97
C LYS A 295 -16.82 -3.27 -30.45
N SER A 296 -16.20 -4.27 -29.83
CA SER A 296 -14.85 -4.71 -30.21
C SER A 296 -14.91 -5.56 -31.47
N SER A 297 -14.23 -5.16 -32.56
CA SER A 297 -14.10 -6.00 -33.77
C SER A 297 -13.37 -7.30 -33.40
N ILE A 298 -14.06 -8.43 -33.54
CA ILE A 298 -13.64 -9.73 -33.00
C ILE A 298 -12.77 -10.47 -34.03
N PRO A 299 -11.56 -10.93 -33.68
CA PRO A 299 -10.82 -11.88 -34.51
C PRO A 299 -11.52 -13.24 -34.55
N GLU A 300 -11.62 -13.87 -35.72
CA GLU A 300 -12.33 -15.15 -35.93
C GLU A 300 -11.90 -16.28 -34.97
N SER A 301 -10.65 -16.28 -34.50
CA SER A 301 -10.10 -17.27 -33.56
C SER A 301 -10.70 -17.23 -32.15
N GLN A 302 -11.28 -16.10 -31.73
CA GLN A 302 -11.84 -15.90 -30.38
C GLN A 302 -13.38 -15.84 -30.38
N SER A 303 -14.02 -15.89 -31.55
CA SER A 303 -15.47 -15.76 -31.72
C SER A 303 -16.28 -16.83 -30.96
N SER A 304 -15.76 -18.06 -30.83
CA SER A 304 -16.45 -19.15 -30.11
C SER A 304 -16.47 -18.95 -28.59
N LYS A 305 -15.32 -18.58 -27.98
CA LYS A 305 -15.22 -18.26 -26.54
C LYS A 305 -16.06 -17.03 -26.18
N ILE A 306 -16.04 -16.01 -27.03
CA ILE A 306 -16.80 -14.77 -26.83
C ILE A 306 -18.31 -15.01 -27.01
N ALA A 307 -18.73 -15.89 -27.93
CA ALA A 307 -20.13 -16.30 -28.07
C ALA A 307 -20.63 -17.03 -26.82
N LEU A 308 -19.85 -17.97 -26.28
CA LEU A 308 -20.18 -18.66 -25.02
C LEU A 308 -20.30 -17.69 -23.84
N LEU A 309 -19.40 -16.70 -23.76
CA LEU A 309 -19.49 -15.65 -22.74
C LEU A 309 -20.73 -14.77 -22.89
N LYS A 310 -21.10 -14.41 -24.13
CA LYS A 310 -22.33 -13.66 -24.40
C LYS A 310 -23.57 -14.42 -23.94
N ASP A 311 -23.60 -15.75 -24.11
CA ASP A 311 -24.72 -16.57 -23.64
C ASP A 311 -24.72 -16.76 -22.12
N ARG A 312 -23.56 -16.80 -21.46
CA ARG A 312 -23.46 -16.84 -19.99
C ARG A 312 -23.87 -15.52 -19.30
N CYS A 313 -23.81 -14.40 -20.00
CA CYS A 313 -24.17 -13.08 -19.47
C CYS A 313 -25.67 -12.72 -19.66
N LYS A 314 -26.42 -13.48 -20.46
CA LYS A 314 -27.87 -13.32 -20.67
C LYS A 314 -28.66 -14.12 -19.63
#